data_AF-A0A9W7T3C8-F1
#
_entry.id   AF-A0A9W7T3C8-F1
#
_cell.length_a   1.000
_cell.length_b   1.000
_cell.length_c   1.000
_cell.angle_alpha   90.00
_cell.angle_beta   90.00
_cell.angle_gamma   90.00
#
_symmetry.space_group_name_H-M   'P 1'
#
loop_
_entity.id
_entity.type
_entity.pdbx_description
1 polymer ?
#
loop_
_entity_poly.entity_id
_entity_poly.type
_entity_poly.pdbx_seq_one_letter_code
_entity_poly.pdbx_strand_id
1 'polypeptide(L)'
;METEETRLKNEIQDAKDQNELLEFRILELEERERRSPAINFQNIHFTDGMSPLQIYCETEGVSDIVISELMKKLDILGDNANLTNEEQVVVIHARTVLTLAEKWLEQIEVTKSGLQQKMLDIESEKELFCKQRGYLDEELDYRKQSLDQAHKCILELEAMLFDTLQREEAGGKMSELLSEQRRDSLREAVSQWKRQVLSELRERDAQILRERMELLQHAQVRIKELEEWIETQKRQIKELEEKLSFFGRSSSNKQEVMSRGAVDRDHGPQVFRLL
;
A
#
# COMPACT_ATOMS: atom_id res chain seq x y z
N MET A 1 -38.71 -2.47 17.55
CA MET A 1 -39.05 -3.77 16.91
C MET A 1 -40.00 -3.54 15.73
N GLU A 2 -41.23 -3.06 15.94
CA GLU A 2 -42.18 -2.78 14.84
C GLU A 2 -41.71 -1.70 13.84
N THR A 3 -40.98 -0.69 14.32
CA THR A 3 -40.37 0.38 13.50
C THR A 3 -39.14 -0.06 12.71
N GLU A 4 -38.40 -1.06 13.19
CA GLU A 4 -37.29 -1.66 12.44
C GLU A 4 -37.80 -2.63 11.40
N GLU A 5 -38.87 -3.35 11.69
CA GLU A 5 -39.52 -4.26 10.75
C GLU A 5 -40.10 -3.52 9.53
N THR A 6 -40.73 -2.37 9.73
CA THR A 6 -41.22 -1.53 8.63
C THR A 6 -40.08 -0.95 7.81
N ARG A 7 -38.97 -0.56 8.44
CA ARG A 7 -37.78 -0.06 7.72
C ARG A 7 -37.17 -1.14 6.83
N LEU A 8 -36.95 -2.35 7.38
CA LEU A 8 -36.40 -3.48 6.62
C LEU A 8 -37.32 -3.91 5.47
N LYS A 9 -38.65 -3.86 5.66
CA LYS A 9 -39.62 -4.14 4.60
C LYS A 9 -39.49 -3.16 3.43
N ASN A 10 -39.30 -1.87 3.72
CA ASN A 10 -39.09 -0.86 2.68
C ASN A 10 -37.76 -1.08 1.95
N GLU A 11 -36.67 -1.33 2.68
CA GLU A 11 -35.35 -1.62 2.08
C GLU A 11 -35.38 -2.86 1.16
N ILE A 12 -36.12 -3.91 1.54
CA ILE A 12 -36.31 -5.11 0.72
C ILE A 12 -37.12 -4.80 -0.55
N GLN A 13 -38.13 -3.93 -0.45
CA GLN A 13 -38.94 -3.55 -1.61
C GLN A 13 -38.13 -2.70 -2.59
N ASP A 14 -37.36 -1.72 -2.09
CA ASP A 14 -36.47 -0.89 -2.91
C ASP A 14 -35.44 -1.74 -3.66
N ALA A 15 -34.86 -2.76 -3.01
CA ALA A 15 -33.92 -3.68 -3.63
C ALA A 15 -34.56 -4.55 -4.74
N LYS A 16 -35.83 -4.92 -4.57
CA LYS A 16 -36.58 -5.65 -5.61
C LYS A 16 -36.86 -4.77 -6.82
N ASP A 17 -37.31 -3.54 -6.59
CA ASP A 17 -37.60 -2.59 -7.66
C ASP A 17 -36.32 -2.25 -8.45
N GLN A 18 -35.16 -2.15 -7.76
CA GLN A 18 -33.87 -2.00 -8.43
C GLN A 18 -33.47 -3.23 -9.25
N ASN A 19 -33.71 -4.44 -8.76
CA ASN A 19 -33.43 -5.67 -9.52
C ASN A 19 -34.31 -5.77 -10.77
N GLU A 20 -35.60 -5.45 -10.69
CA GLU A 20 -36.47 -5.41 -11.87
C GLU A 20 -35.94 -4.41 -12.91
N LEU A 21 -35.50 -3.23 -12.47
CA LEU A 21 -34.91 -2.21 -13.37
C LEU A 21 -33.63 -2.71 -14.05
N LEU A 22 -32.79 -3.47 -13.33
CA LEU A 22 -31.59 -4.07 -13.88
C LEU A 22 -31.91 -5.16 -14.92
N GLU A 23 -32.95 -5.98 -14.69
CA GLU A 23 -33.43 -6.95 -15.68
C GLU A 23 -33.87 -6.26 -16.96
N PHE A 24 -34.63 -5.16 -16.88
CA PHE A 24 -35.00 -4.37 -18.07
C PHE A 24 -33.78 -3.78 -18.78
N ARG A 25 -32.76 -3.34 -18.03
CA ARG A 25 -31.54 -2.78 -18.61
C ARG A 25 -30.71 -3.84 -19.34
N ILE A 26 -30.63 -5.06 -18.80
CA ILE A 26 -29.96 -6.19 -19.45
C ILE A 26 -30.66 -6.51 -20.78
N LEU A 27 -31.98 -6.65 -20.78
CA LEU A 27 -32.75 -6.93 -21.99
C LEU A 27 -32.58 -5.82 -23.05
N GLU A 28 -32.50 -4.55 -22.64
CA GLU A 28 -32.24 -3.43 -23.57
C GLU A 28 -30.84 -3.51 -24.19
N LEU A 29 -29.83 -3.90 -23.40
CA LEU A 29 -28.46 -4.07 -23.86
C LEU A 29 -28.33 -5.26 -24.82
N GLU A 30 -29.00 -6.38 -24.53
CA GLU A 30 -29.07 -7.56 -25.40
C GLU A 30 -29.74 -7.24 -26.75
N GLU A 31 -30.85 -6.49 -26.75
CA GLU A 31 -31.51 -6.10 -28.02
C GLU A 31 -30.70 -5.06 -28.80
N ARG A 32 -29.93 -4.20 -28.11
CA ARG A 32 -28.96 -3.30 -28.77
C ARG A 32 -27.82 -4.07 -29.42
N GLU A 33 -27.30 -5.10 -28.75
CA GLU A 33 -26.27 -5.99 -29.28
C GLU A 33 -26.78 -6.71 -30.53
N ARG A 34 -28.00 -7.28 -30.47
CA ARG A 34 -28.65 -7.95 -31.60
C ARG A 34 -28.86 -7.05 -32.82
N ARG A 35 -29.02 -5.73 -32.61
CA ARG A 35 -29.22 -4.73 -33.68
C ARG A 35 -27.92 -4.07 -34.16
N SER A 36 -26.80 -4.29 -33.48
CA SER A 36 -25.51 -3.73 -33.90
C SER A 36 -24.96 -4.49 -35.12
N PRO A 37 -24.34 -3.81 -36.11
CA PRO A 37 -23.63 -4.50 -37.19
C PRO A 37 -22.57 -5.43 -36.59
N ALA A 38 -22.55 -6.69 -37.00
CA ALA A 38 -21.73 -7.73 -36.38
C ALA A 38 -20.22 -7.46 -36.58
N ILE A 39 -19.51 -7.17 -35.49
CA ILE A 39 -18.09 -7.48 -35.38
C ILE A 39 -18.06 -8.90 -34.79
N ASN A 40 -17.77 -9.89 -35.63
CA ASN A 40 -17.65 -11.30 -35.21
C ASN A 40 -16.39 -11.49 -34.35
N PHE A 41 -16.48 -11.31 -33.03
CA PHE A 41 -15.47 -11.84 -32.13
C PHE A 41 -15.70 -13.35 -31.99
N GLN A 42 -14.83 -14.15 -32.62
CA GLN A 42 -14.80 -15.58 -32.33
C GLN A 42 -14.41 -15.76 -30.87
N ASN A 43 -15.14 -16.62 -30.15
CA ASN A 43 -14.94 -16.86 -28.73
C ASN A 43 -13.68 -17.71 -28.53
N ILE A 44 -12.52 -17.06 -28.36
CA ILE A 44 -11.23 -17.73 -28.19
C ILE A 44 -11.03 -18.05 -26.70
N HIS A 45 -10.73 -19.31 -26.38
CA HIS A 45 -10.40 -19.73 -25.02
C HIS A 45 -9.08 -19.07 -24.57
N PHE A 46 -9.11 -18.30 -23.49
CA PHE A 46 -7.93 -17.60 -22.96
C PHE A 46 -7.04 -18.56 -22.16
N THR A 47 -5.76 -18.63 -22.53
CA THR A 47 -4.72 -19.33 -21.75
C THR A 47 -4.16 -18.40 -20.68
N ASP A 48 -3.76 -18.97 -19.54
CA ASP A 48 -3.27 -18.21 -18.39
C ASP A 48 -1.97 -17.45 -18.76
N GLY A 49 -1.95 -16.13 -18.53
CA GLY A 49 -0.79 -15.27 -18.80
C GLY A 49 -0.76 -14.55 -20.16
N MET A 50 -1.73 -14.77 -21.05
CA MET A 50 -1.82 -14.05 -22.34
C MET A 50 -3.05 -13.14 -22.37
N SER A 51 -2.85 -11.86 -22.69
CA SER A 51 -3.97 -10.92 -22.81
C SER A 51 -4.82 -11.24 -24.06
N PRO A 52 -6.13 -10.94 -24.04
CA PRO A 52 -7.01 -11.11 -25.21
C PRO A 52 -6.48 -10.45 -26.48
N LEU A 53 -5.80 -9.30 -26.33
CA LEU A 53 -5.19 -8.58 -27.44
C LEU A 53 -3.98 -9.34 -28.02
N GLN A 54 -3.14 -9.93 -27.17
CA GLN A 54 -2.00 -10.75 -27.63
C GLN A 54 -2.47 -11.97 -28.42
N ILE A 55 -3.53 -12.64 -27.97
CA ILE A 55 -4.10 -13.80 -28.68
C ILE A 55 -4.62 -13.37 -30.06
N TYR A 56 -5.32 -12.24 -30.15
CA TYR A 56 -5.82 -11.74 -31.43
C TYR A 56 -4.68 -11.34 -32.38
N CYS A 57 -3.65 -10.65 -31.87
CA CYS A 57 -2.46 -10.31 -32.63
C CYS A 57 -1.72 -11.56 -33.13
N GLU A 58 -1.56 -12.58 -32.29
CA GLU A 58 -0.96 -13.87 -32.69
C GLU A 58 -1.78 -14.58 -33.78
N THR A 59 -3.11 -14.58 -33.68
CA THR A 59 -3.97 -15.19 -34.71
C THR A 59 -3.89 -14.49 -36.06
N GLU A 60 -3.64 -13.18 -36.06
CA GLU A 60 -3.40 -12.37 -37.26
C GLU A 60 -1.94 -12.41 -37.73
N GLY A 61 -1.08 -13.22 -37.07
CA GLY A 61 0.35 -13.33 -37.39
C GLY A 61 1.17 -12.08 -37.04
N VAL A 62 0.62 -11.20 -36.22
CA VAL A 62 1.25 -9.96 -35.77
C VAL A 62 2.02 -10.23 -34.49
N SER A 63 3.32 -10.50 -34.62
CA SER A 63 4.26 -10.51 -33.51
C SER A 63 5.15 -9.26 -33.54
N ASP A 64 5.52 -8.76 -32.37
CA ASP A 64 6.55 -7.73 -32.17
C ASP A 64 6.31 -6.38 -32.88
N ILE A 65 5.17 -5.74 -32.58
CA ILE A 65 4.91 -4.37 -33.03
C ILE A 65 5.86 -3.40 -32.31
N VAL A 66 6.89 -2.94 -33.00
CA VAL A 66 7.77 -1.87 -32.51
C VAL A 66 7.25 -0.52 -33.01
N ILE A 67 6.60 0.24 -32.12
CA ILE A 67 6.01 1.56 -32.46
C ILE A 67 7.05 2.48 -33.10
N SER A 68 8.27 2.52 -32.56
CA SER A 68 9.33 3.37 -33.10
C SER A 68 9.74 2.98 -34.53
N GLU A 69 9.64 1.70 -34.91
CA GLU A 69 9.89 1.25 -36.28
C GLU A 69 8.75 1.65 -37.23
N LEU A 70 7.49 1.53 -36.78
CA LEU A 70 6.32 1.97 -37.55
C LEU A 70 6.31 3.48 -37.76
N MET A 71 6.64 4.26 -36.71
CA MET A 71 6.81 5.71 -36.80
C MET A 71 7.86 6.08 -37.86
N LYS A 72 9.02 5.41 -37.84
CA LYS A 72 10.07 5.62 -38.86
C LYS A 72 9.59 5.31 -40.28
N LYS A 73 8.80 4.24 -40.47
CA LYS A 73 8.22 3.90 -41.79
C LYS A 73 7.21 4.95 -42.25
N LEU A 74 6.39 5.49 -41.35
CA LEU A 74 5.46 6.58 -41.67
C LEU A 74 6.18 7.89 -41.97
N ASP A 75 7.29 8.20 -41.30
CA ASP A 75 8.10 9.39 -41.59
C ASP A 75 8.69 9.30 -43.01
N ILE A 76 9.28 8.15 -43.37
CA ILE A 76 9.80 7.92 -44.73
C ILE A 76 8.70 8.05 -45.79
N LEU A 77 7.52 7.50 -45.52
CA LEU A 77 6.37 7.57 -46.41
C LEU A 77 5.87 9.01 -46.58
N GLY A 78 5.81 9.78 -45.49
CA GLY A 78 5.41 11.18 -45.50
C GLY A 78 6.38 12.09 -46.26
N ASP A 79 7.69 11.81 -46.18
CA ASP A 79 8.73 12.65 -46.78
C ASP A 79 9.00 12.33 -48.26
N ASN A 80 8.78 11.07 -48.70
CA ASN A 80 9.29 10.59 -50.00
C ASN A 80 8.21 10.08 -50.98
N ALA A 81 6.94 10.01 -50.60
CA ALA A 81 5.88 9.51 -51.49
C ALA A 81 4.98 10.63 -52.04
N ASN A 82 4.58 10.49 -53.31
CA ASN A 82 3.54 11.34 -53.91
C ASN A 82 2.15 10.88 -53.46
N LEU A 83 1.86 11.10 -52.17
CA LEU A 83 0.58 10.76 -51.56
C LEU A 83 -0.53 11.72 -52.01
N THR A 84 -1.71 11.17 -52.29
CA THR A 84 -2.94 11.97 -52.41
C THR A 84 -3.30 12.62 -51.08
N ASN A 85 -4.14 13.66 -51.11
CA ASN A 85 -4.56 14.34 -49.87
C ASN A 85 -5.24 13.40 -48.87
N GLU A 86 -6.00 12.41 -49.35
CA GLU A 86 -6.64 11.40 -48.48
C GLU A 86 -5.60 10.51 -47.81
N GLU A 87 -4.59 10.05 -48.55
CA GLU A 87 -3.50 9.24 -48.02
C GLU A 87 -2.63 10.02 -47.02
N GLN A 88 -2.38 11.32 -47.28
CA GLN A 88 -1.68 12.20 -46.32
C GLN A 88 -2.43 12.30 -44.99
N VAL A 89 -3.76 12.46 -45.05
CA VAL A 89 -4.62 12.48 -43.84
C VAL A 89 -4.52 11.16 -43.09
N VAL A 90 -4.52 10.02 -43.79
CA VAL A 90 -4.36 8.70 -43.17
C VAL A 90 -3.00 8.56 -42.49
N VAL A 91 -1.90 8.99 -43.13
CA VAL A 91 -0.54 8.97 -42.53
C VAL A 91 -0.49 9.84 -41.26
N ILE A 92 -1.09 11.03 -41.27
CA ILE A 92 -1.16 11.90 -40.09
C ILE A 92 -1.95 11.25 -38.95
N HIS A 93 -3.09 10.63 -39.26
CA HIS A 93 -3.88 9.90 -38.25
C HIS A 93 -3.10 8.72 -37.68
N ALA A 94 -2.45 7.92 -38.52
CA ALA A 94 -1.63 6.79 -38.08
C ALA A 94 -0.50 7.24 -37.15
N ARG A 95 0.20 8.34 -37.47
CA ARG A 95 1.24 8.92 -36.58
C ARG A 95 0.66 9.37 -35.24
N THR A 96 -0.51 9.99 -35.25
CA THR A 96 -1.19 10.43 -34.02
C THR A 96 -1.55 9.24 -33.13
N VAL A 97 -2.12 8.19 -33.71
CA VAL A 97 -2.48 6.95 -32.99
C VAL A 97 -1.24 6.30 -32.39
N LEU A 98 -0.16 6.16 -33.17
CA LEU A 98 1.10 5.58 -32.69
C LEU A 98 1.73 6.41 -31.56
N THR A 99 1.70 7.73 -31.66
CA THR A 99 2.20 8.62 -30.60
C THR A 99 1.40 8.47 -29.30
N LEU A 100 0.08 8.34 -29.39
CA LEU A 100 -0.75 8.08 -28.22
C LEU A 100 -0.45 6.69 -27.64
N ALA A 101 -0.34 5.67 -28.49
CA ALA A 101 -0.01 4.32 -28.05
C ALA A 101 1.35 4.26 -27.33
N GLU A 102 2.37 4.99 -27.81
CA GLU A 102 3.68 5.06 -27.16
C GLU A 102 3.59 5.66 -25.75
N LYS A 103 2.87 6.78 -25.59
CA LYS A 103 2.63 7.38 -24.26
C LYS A 103 1.86 6.45 -23.32
N TRP A 104 0.88 5.72 -23.83
CA TRP A 104 0.13 4.74 -23.04
C TRP A 104 1.00 3.56 -22.60
N LEU A 105 1.87 3.05 -23.48
CA LEU A 105 2.82 1.99 -23.12
C LEU A 105 3.85 2.46 -22.08
N GLU A 106 4.38 3.68 -22.23
CA GLU A 106 5.29 4.27 -21.23
C GLU A 106 4.60 4.38 -19.86
N GLN A 107 3.36 4.86 -19.82
CA GLN A 107 2.57 4.94 -18.59
C GLN A 107 2.32 3.56 -17.95
N ILE A 108 2.07 2.53 -18.77
CA ILE A 108 1.93 1.14 -18.30
C ILE A 108 3.23 0.66 -17.69
N GLU A 109 4.39 0.89 -18.32
CA GLU A 109 5.67 0.40 -17.80
C GLU A 109 6.07 1.11 -16.48
N VAL A 110 5.79 2.41 -16.36
CA VAL A 110 5.94 3.14 -15.09
C VAL A 110 5.04 2.55 -14.01
N THR A 111 3.78 2.29 -14.33
CA THR A 111 2.80 1.72 -13.38
C THR A 111 3.22 0.31 -12.96
N LYS A 112 3.63 -0.53 -13.91
CA LYS A 112 4.13 -1.89 -13.67
C LYS A 112 5.37 -1.88 -12.78
N SER A 113 6.33 -1.00 -13.04
CA SER A 113 7.52 -0.83 -12.18
C SER A 113 7.12 -0.41 -10.76
N GLY A 114 6.17 0.52 -10.63
CA GLY A 114 5.63 0.94 -9.34
C GLY A 114 4.92 -0.19 -8.57
N LEU A 115 4.17 -1.05 -9.27
CA LEU A 115 3.53 -2.22 -8.68
C LEU A 115 4.56 -3.29 -8.27
N GLN A 116 5.58 -3.52 -9.09
CA GLN A 116 6.68 -4.44 -8.75
C GLN A 116 7.42 -4.00 -7.49
N GLN A 117 7.69 -2.70 -7.34
CA GLN A 117 8.29 -2.19 -6.11
C GLN A 117 7.40 -2.42 -4.89
N LYS A 118 6.09 -2.12 -4.99
CA LYS A 118 5.14 -2.37 -3.90
C LYS A 118 5.06 -3.84 -3.50
N MET A 119 5.15 -4.75 -4.46
CA MET A 119 5.16 -6.19 -4.20
C MET A 119 6.38 -6.58 -3.35
N LEU A 120 7.57 -6.08 -3.71
CA LEU A 120 8.80 -6.31 -2.94
C LEU A 120 8.70 -5.73 -1.52
N ASP A 121 8.15 -4.52 -1.39
CA ASP A 121 7.96 -3.88 -0.08
C ASP A 121 7.03 -4.72 0.82
N ILE A 122 5.91 -5.22 0.27
CA ILE A 122 4.98 -6.09 0.98
C ILE A 122 5.64 -7.42 1.38
N GLU A 123 6.47 -8.01 0.51
CA GLU A 123 7.23 -9.22 0.84
C GLU A 123 8.19 -8.98 2.02
N SER A 124 8.89 -7.86 2.02
CA SER A 124 9.78 -7.45 3.12
C SER A 124 9.01 -7.22 4.44
N GLU A 125 7.87 -6.52 4.39
CA GLU A 125 7.03 -6.31 5.58
C GLU A 125 6.49 -7.65 6.13
N LYS A 126 6.04 -8.55 5.25
CA LYS A 126 5.59 -9.89 5.62
C LYS A 126 6.68 -10.66 6.36
N GLU A 127 7.93 -10.61 5.88
CA GLU A 127 9.05 -11.26 6.57
C GLU A 127 9.29 -10.70 7.97
N LEU A 128 9.17 -9.37 8.14
CA LEU A 128 9.29 -8.73 9.44
C LEU A 128 8.16 -9.17 10.39
N PHE A 129 6.92 -9.20 9.91
CA PHE A 129 5.78 -9.70 10.69
C PHE A 129 5.95 -11.18 11.08
N CYS A 130 6.48 -12.02 10.19
CA CYS A 130 6.76 -13.41 10.52
C CYS A 130 7.81 -13.54 11.64
N LYS A 131 8.86 -12.72 11.63
CA LYS A 131 9.87 -12.70 12.71
C LYS A 131 9.25 -12.25 14.03
N GLN A 132 8.46 -11.17 14.03
CA GLN A 132 7.78 -10.68 15.22
C GLN A 132 6.81 -11.71 15.81
N ARG A 133 6.05 -12.40 14.94
CA ARG A 133 5.18 -13.51 15.37
C ARG A 133 5.99 -14.63 16.02
N GLY A 134 7.12 -15.03 15.41
CA GLY A 134 8.00 -16.04 15.99
C GLY A 134 8.48 -15.70 17.40
N TYR A 135 8.91 -14.46 17.65
CA TYR A 135 9.30 -14.03 19.00
C TYR A 135 8.15 -14.07 20.01
N LEU A 136 6.92 -13.74 19.58
CA LEU A 136 5.75 -13.81 20.45
C LEU A 136 5.37 -15.26 20.77
N ASP A 137 5.47 -16.16 19.79
CA ASP A 137 5.23 -17.59 19.99
C ASP A 137 6.23 -18.19 20.98
N GLU A 138 7.53 -17.88 20.83
CA GLU A 138 8.59 -18.29 21.77
C GLU A 138 8.35 -17.77 23.19
N GLU A 139 7.95 -16.51 23.33
CA GLU A 139 7.64 -15.92 24.64
C GLU A 139 6.39 -16.54 25.29
N LEU A 140 5.36 -16.86 24.49
CA LEU A 140 4.18 -17.57 24.98
C LEU A 140 4.52 -18.97 25.48
N ASP A 141 5.33 -19.70 24.73
CA ASP A 141 5.81 -21.03 25.13
C ASP A 141 6.63 -20.96 26.44
N TYR A 142 7.51 -19.97 26.57
CA TYR A 142 8.26 -19.75 27.80
C TYR A 142 7.34 -19.48 29.00
N ARG A 143 6.35 -18.58 28.83
CA ARG A 143 5.40 -18.27 29.92
C ARG A 143 4.55 -19.48 30.30
N LYS A 144 4.13 -20.29 29.33
CA LYS A 144 3.40 -21.53 29.58
C LYS A 144 4.25 -22.51 30.38
N GLN A 145 5.50 -22.73 30.00
CA GLN A 145 6.42 -23.60 30.74
C GLN A 145 6.66 -23.09 32.17
N SER A 146 6.86 -21.78 32.34
CA SER A 146 7.02 -21.18 33.66
C SER A 146 5.77 -21.37 34.54
N LEU A 147 4.59 -21.27 33.94
CA LEU A 147 3.32 -21.48 34.64
C LEU A 147 3.13 -22.95 35.04
N ASP A 148 3.44 -23.88 34.14
CA ASP A 148 3.36 -25.32 34.41
C ASP A 148 4.33 -25.72 35.54
N GLN A 149 5.54 -25.15 35.52
CA GLN A 149 6.54 -25.36 36.57
C GLN A 149 6.08 -24.80 37.93
N ALA A 150 5.45 -23.61 37.93
CA ALA A 150 4.89 -23.03 39.15
C ALA A 150 3.75 -23.88 39.73
N HIS A 151 2.83 -24.37 38.86
CA HIS A 151 1.76 -25.27 39.28
C HIS A 151 2.29 -26.57 39.87
N LYS A 152 3.33 -27.15 39.25
CA LYS A 152 3.99 -28.35 39.78
C LYS A 152 4.55 -28.11 41.19
N CYS A 153 5.24 -27.00 41.40
CA CYS A 153 5.77 -26.63 42.72
C CYS A 153 4.65 -26.43 43.76
N ILE A 154 3.52 -25.82 43.38
CA ILE A 154 2.35 -25.69 44.25
C ILE A 154 1.82 -27.06 44.66
N LEU A 155 1.61 -27.98 43.70
CA LEU A 155 1.12 -29.33 44.00
C LEU A 155 2.08 -30.11 44.91
N GLU A 156 3.39 -29.96 44.71
CA GLU A 156 4.40 -30.57 45.58
C GLU A 156 4.34 -29.99 47.01
N LEU A 157 4.20 -28.67 47.14
CA LEU A 157 4.02 -28.00 48.44
C LEU A 157 2.72 -28.41 49.11
N GLU A 158 1.62 -28.52 48.37
CA GLU A 158 0.32 -28.98 48.88
C GLU A 158 0.41 -30.43 49.38
N ALA A 159 1.07 -31.31 48.62
CA ALA A 159 1.32 -32.69 49.04
C ALA A 159 2.16 -32.75 50.31
N MET A 160 3.26 -31.99 50.38
CA MET A 160 4.09 -31.91 51.59
C MET A 160 3.32 -31.38 52.80
N LEU A 161 2.48 -30.35 52.62
CA LEU A 161 1.64 -29.80 53.68
C LEU A 161 0.64 -30.84 54.20
N PHE A 162 -0.03 -31.54 53.29
CA PHE A 162 -0.97 -32.61 53.64
C PHE A 162 -0.28 -33.73 54.43
N ASP A 163 0.91 -34.14 53.98
CA ASP A 163 1.77 -35.12 54.64
C ASP A 163 2.19 -34.69 56.06
N THR A 164 2.57 -33.41 56.24
CA THR A 164 2.88 -32.87 57.58
C THR A 164 1.66 -32.86 58.49
N LEU A 165 0.48 -32.48 57.97
CA LEU A 165 -0.76 -32.47 58.72
C LEU A 165 -1.18 -33.89 59.15
N GLN A 166 -1.08 -34.89 58.27
CA GLN A 166 -1.37 -36.29 58.63
C GLN A 166 -0.42 -36.84 59.70
N ARG A 167 0.88 -36.52 59.64
CA ARG A 167 1.84 -36.93 60.68
C ARG A 167 1.55 -36.23 62.03
N GLU A 168 1.05 -34.99 61.99
CA GLU A 168 0.58 -34.27 63.18
C GLU A 168 -0.67 -34.91 63.81
N GLU A 169 -1.63 -35.37 63.00
CA GLU A 169 -2.84 -36.06 63.48
C GLU A 169 -2.54 -37.43 64.09
N ALA A 170 -1.58 -38.17 63.54
CA ALA A 170 -1.12 -39.46 64.09
C ALA A 170 -0.27 -39.32 65.37
N GLY A 171 0.24 -38.12 65.67
CA GLY A 171 1.08 -37.82 66.83
C GLY A 171 0.32 -37.41 68.11
N GLY A 172 -1.01 -37.37 68.09
CA GLY A 172 -1.90 -37.28 69.26
C GLY A 172 -1.74 -36.08 70.21
N LYS A 173 -0.78 -35.18 70.01
CA LYS A 173 -0.41 -34.14 71.00
C LYS A 173 -0.25 -32.73 70.44
N MET A 174 -0.86 -32.43 69.29
CA MET A 174 -0.82 -31.08 68.69
C MET A 174 -2.15 -30.52 68.18
N SER A 175 -3.28 -31.21 68.34
CA SER A 175 -4.60 -30.55 68.18
C SER A 175 -4.72 -29.31 69.09
N GLU A 176 -3.90 -29.25 70.15
CA GLU A 176 -3.73 -28.12 71.07
C GLU A 176 -2.62 -27.09 70.72
N LEU A 177 -1.71 -27.36 69.76
CA LEU A 177 -0.47 -26.57 69.60
C LEU A 177 -0.40 -25.67 68.35
N LEU A 178 -1.30 -25.83 67.37
CA LEU A 178 -1.69 -24.70 66.53
C LEU A 178 -2.83 -23.97 67.23
N SER A 179 -2.49 -23.33 68.35
CA SER A 179 -3.35 -22.34 69.00
C SER A 179 -4.00 -21.48 67.92
N GLU A 180 -5.30 -21.22 68.08
CA GLU A 180 -6.09 -20.35 67.20
C GLU A 180 -5.32 -19.07 66.84
N GLN A 181 -4.55 -18.55 67.80
CA GLN A 181 -3.66 -17.41 67.64
C GLN A 181 -2.58 -17.59 66.54
N ARG A 182 -1.96 -18.76 66.40
CA ARG A 182 -0.95 -19.02 65.35
C ARG A 182 -1.61 -19.15 63.97
N ARG A 183 -2.81 -19.73 63.90
CA ARG A 183 -3.59 -19.81 62.66
C ARG A 183 -4.06 -18.43 62.21
N ASP A 184 -4.49 -17.60 63.14
CA ASP A 184 -4.90 -16.23 62.85
C ASP A 184 -3.71 -15.37 62.45
N SER A 185 -2.55 -15.53 63.12
CA SER A 185 -1.30 -14.86 62.74
C SER A 185 -0.86 -15.23 61.32
N LEU A 186 -0.96 -16.51 60.93
CA LEU A 186 -0.66 -16.96 59.57
C LEU A 186 -1.67 -16.40 58.56
N ARG A 187 -2.97 -16.37 58.90
CA ARG A 187 -4.02 -15.80 58.04
C ARG A 187 -3.80 -14.31 57.81
N GLU A 188 -3.40 -13.58 58.84
CA GLU A 188 -3.03 -12.16 58.74
C GLU A 188 -1.77 -11.96 57.89
N ALA A 189 -0.72 -12.76 58.10
CA ALA A 189 0.51 -12.71 57.31
C ALA A 189 0.23 -12.98 55.82
N VAL A 190 -0.58 -13.99 55.50
CA VAL A 190 -1.00 -14.29 54.10
C VAL A 190 -1.84 -13.14 53.53
N SER A 191 -2.73 -12.56 54.33
CA SER A 191 -3.56 -11.43 53.88
C SER A 191 -2.75 -10.15 53.69
N GLN A 192 -1.70 -9.93 54.49
CA GLN A 192 -0.73 -8.85 54.32
C GLN A 192 0.12 -9.07 53.06
N TRP A 193 0.65 -10.28 52.87
CA TRP A 193 1.42 -10.64 51.67
C TRP A 193 0.59 -10.49 50.38
N LYS A 194 -0.66 -10.96 50.36
CA LYS A 194 -1.56 -10.76 49.21
C LYS A 194 -1.78 -9.28 48.89
N ARG A 195 -1.96 -8.44 49.92
CA ARG A 195 -2.09 -6.99 49.74
C ARG A 195 -0.81 -6.36 49.20
N GLN A 196 0.34 -6.78 49.72
CA GLN A 196 1.66 -6.35 49.28
C GLN A 196 1.86 -6.67 47.79
N VAL A 197 1.67 -7.93 47.39
CA VAL A 197 1.84 -8.39 46.00
C VAL A 197 0.91 -7.65 45.04
N LEU A 198 -0.36 -7.46 45.41
CA LEU A 198 -1.31 -6.69 44.59
C LEU A 198 -0.95 -5.20 44.50
N SER A 199 -0.30 -4.64 45.52
CA SER A 199 0.21 -3.26 45.48
C SER A 199 1.39 -3.15 44.53
N GLU A 200 2.36 -4.07 44.65
CA GLU A 200 3.56 -4.10 43.83
C GLU A 200 3.25 -4.35 42.35
N LEU A 201 2.28 -5.23 42.04
CA LEU A 201 1.79 -5.44 40.67
C LEU A 201 1.22 -4.15 40.07
N ARG A 202 0.36 -3.44 40.81
CA ARG A 202 -0.23 -2.18 40.35
C ARG A 202 0.82 -1.09 40.13
N GLU A 203 1.84 -1.05 40.99
CA GLU A 203 2.94 -0.10 40.84
C GLU A 203 3.78 -0.41 39.60
N ARG A 204 4.06 -1.70 39.34
CA ARG A 204 4.76 -2.17 38.14
C ARG A 204 3.96 -1.84 36.87
N ASP A 205 2.66 -2.10 36.86
CA ASP A 205 1.79 -1.76 35.72
C ASP A 205 1.77 -0.26 35.45
N ALA A 206 1.65 0.56 36.51
CA ALA A 206 1.70 2.01 36.40
C ALA A 206 3.07 2.52 35.90
N GLN A 207 4.16 1.87 36.31
CA GLN A 207 5.50 2.18 35.84
C GLN A 207 5.67 1.87 34.35
N ILE A 208 5.25 0.68 33.91
CA ILE A 208 5.29 0.30 32.48
C ILE A 208 4.47 1.29 31.65
N LEU A 209 3.29 1.69 32.12
CA LEU A 209 2.45 2.65 31.41
C LEU A 209 3.13 4.01 31.27
N ARG A 210 3.80 4.50 32.32
CA ARG A 210 4.58 5.75 32.27
C ARG A 210 5.72 5.67 31.25
N GLU A 211 6.54 4.63 31.31
CA GLU A 211 7.66 4.42 30.37
C GLU A 211 7.17 4.35 28.91
N ARG A 212 6.07 3.64 28.66
CA ARG A 212 5.46 3.56 27.32
C ARG A 212 4.93 4.91 26.86
N MET A 213 4.32 5.68 27.75
CA MET A 213 3.83 7.02 27.42
C MET A 213 4.96 8.00 27.12
N GLU A 214 6.08 7.92 27.84
CA GLU A 214 7.28 8.73 27.57
C GLU A 214 7.89 8.40 26.20
N LEU A 215 8.01 7.12 25.85
CA LEU A 215 8.47 6.69 24.52
C LEU A 215 7.53 7.16 23.42
N LEU A 216 6.21 7.08 23.64
CA LEU A 216 5.21 7.57 22.70
C LEU A 216 5.33 9.08 22.49
N GLN A 217 5.50 9.86 23.55
CA GLN A 217 5.70 11.30 23.48
C GLN A 217 6.98 11.65 22.69
N HIS A 218 8.09 10.96 22.96
CA HIS A 218 9.33 11.17 22.19
C HIS A 218 9.14 10.87 20.70
N ALA A 219 8.46 9.77 20.37
CA ALA A 219 8.17 9.42 18.97
C ALA A 219 7.27 10.48 18.30
N GLN A 220 6.25 10.99 19.00
CA GLN A 220 5.36 12.04 18.50
C GLN A 220 6.10 13.35 18.22
N VAL A 221 6.99 13.78 19.13
CA VAL A 221 7.84 14.96 18.89
C VAL A 221 8.71 14.75 17.65
N ARG A 222 9.33 13.57 17.52
CA ARG A 222 10.18 13.27 16.37
C ARG A 222 9.42 13.25 15.05
N ILE A 223 8.21 12.71 15.02
CA ILE A 223 7.34 12.73 13.83
C ILE A 223 7.07 14.18 13.41
N LYS A 224 6.68 15.04 14.36
CA LYS A 224 6.40 16.45 14.09
C LYS A 224 7.62 17.19 13.52
N GLU A 225 8.81 16.96 14.07
CA GLU A 225 10.07 17.53 13.53
C GLU A 225 10.31 17.10 12.08
N LEU A 226 10.08 15.81 11.77
CA LEU A 226 10.26 15.28 10.42
C LEU A 226 9.22 15.84 9.45
N GLU A 227 7.97 16.00 9.88
CA GLU A 227 6.92 16.65 9.09
C GLU A 227 7.27 18.11 8.76
N GLU A 228 7.77 18.87 9.73
CA GLU A 228 8.25 20.25 9.53
C GLU A 228 9.44 20.31 8.55
N TRP A 229 10.35 19.32 8.62
CA TRP A 229 11.48 19.21 7.71
C TRP A 229 11.04 18.88 6.28
N ILE A 230 10.13 17.92 6.11
CA ILE A 230 9.53 17.56 4.81
C ILE A 230 8.84 18.79 4.20
N GLU A 231 8.08 19.54 4.99
CA GLU A 231 7.39 20.73 4.51
C GLU A 231 8.36 21.83 4.06
N THR A 232 9.50 21.96 4.75
CA THR A 232 10.58 22.86 4.34
C THR A 232 11.22 22.42 3.03
N GLN A 233 11.48 21.12 2.87
CA GLN A 233 12.02 20.58 1.62
C GLN A 233 11.07 20.74 0.44
N LYS A 234 9.76 20.50 0.63
CA LYS A 234 8.74 20.73 -0.40
C LYS A 234 8.74 22.18 -0.90
N ARG A 235 8.86 23.15 0.01
CA ARG A 235 8.99 24.58 -0.37
C ARG A 235 10.25 24.86 -1.18
N GLN A 236 11.39 24.27 -0.79
CA GLN A 236 12.65 24.42 -1.53
C GLN A 236 12.57 23.83 -2.94
N ILE A 237 11.96 22.64 -3.10
CA ILE A 237 11.75 22.02 -4.40
C ILE A 237 10.90 22.93 -5.29
N LYS A 238 9.78 23.44 -4.76
CA LYS A 238 8.90 24.36 -5.49
C LYS A 238 9.63 25.62 -5.95
N GLU A 239 10.46 26.21 -5.09
CA GLU A 239 11.27 27.39 -5.46
C GLU A 239 12.29 27.08 -6.57
N LEU A 240 12.90 25.88 -6.55
CA LEU A 240 13.82 25.43 -7.61
C LEU A 240 13.09 25.18 -8.94
N GLU A 241 11.91 24.58 -8.91
CA GLU A 241 11.05 24.38 -10.09
C GLU A 241 10.60 25.71 -10.72
N GLU A 242 10.22 26.69 -9.88
CA GLU A 242 9.87 28.04 -10.33
C GLU A 242 11.09 28.77 -10.93
N LYS A 243 12.29 28.65 -10.33
CA LYS A 243 13.53 29.20 -10.88
C LYS A 243 13.90 28.57 -12.23
N LEU A 244 13.78 27.25 -12.38
CA LEU A 244 14.00 26.57 -13.66
C LEU A 244 13.02 27.04 -14.74
N SER A 245 11.76 27.27 -14.38
CA SER A 245 10.73 27.82 -15.27
C SER A 245 11.05 29.24 -15.74
N PHE A 246 11.73 30.04 -14.90
CA PHE A 246 12.19 31.39 -15.24
C PHE A 246 13.40 31.39 -16.21
N PHE A 247 14.34 30.46 -16.04
CA PHE A 247 15.47 30.30 -16.97
C PHE A 247 15.08 29.64 -18.31
N GLY A 248 14.08 28.74 -18.33
CA GLY A 248 13.60 28.12 -19.56
C GLY A 248 12.93 29.08 -20.54
N ARG A 249 12.29 30.16 -20.04
CA ARG A 249 11.66 31.19 -20.90
C ARG A 249 12.64 32.23 -21.45
N SER A 250 13.82 32.39 -20.86
CA SER A 250 14.79 33.42 -21.29
C SER A 250 15.74 32.96 -22.40
N SER A 251 15.90 31.64 -22.61
CA SER A 251 16.69 31.11 -23.75
C SER A 251 15.95 31.14 -25.08
N SER A 252 14.62 31.04 -25.11
CA SER A 252 13.86 31.05 -26.37
C SER A 252 13.83 32.41 -27.07
N ASN A 253 14.01 33.52 -26.34
CA ASN A 253 13.95 34.87 -26.92
C ASN A 253 15.27 35.35 -27.55
N LYS A 254 16.39 34.62 -27.40
CA LYS A 254 17.67 35.01 -28.01
C LYS A 254 17.92 34.42 -29.39
N GLN A 255 17.22 33.36 -29.80
CA GLN A 255 17.38 32.77 -31.13
C GLN A 255 16.49 33.39 -32.20
N GLU A 256 15.43 34.13 -31.84
CA GLU A 256 14.51 34.72 -32.83
C GLU A 256 14.98 36.08 -33.40
N VAL A 257 15.95 36.75 -32.75
CA VAL A 257 16.47 38.05 -33.20
C VAL A 257 17.63 37.91 -34.20
N MET A 258 18.29 36.75 -34.28
CA MET A 258 19.42 36.55 -35.20
C MET A 258 19.04 36.02 -36.60
N SER A 259 17.81 35.55 -36.81
CA SER A 259 17.41 34.90 -38.07
C SER A 259 16.67 35.80 -39.08
N ARG A 260 16.58 37.11 -38.81
CA ARG A 260 15.83 38.08 -39.68
C ARG A 260 16.68 39.15 -40.38
N GLY A 261 17.99 39.03 -40.42
CA GLY A 261 18.84 40.04 -41.07
C GLY A 261 20.11 39.46 -41.71
N ALA A 262 19.97 38.63 -42.75
CA ALA A 262 21.13 38.20 -43.52
C ALA A 262 20.77 37.72 -44.95
N VAL A 263 20.23 38.61 -45.78
CA VAL A 263 20.39 38.52 -47.25
C VAL A 263 20.38 39.94 -47.81
N ASP A 264 21.54 40.57 -47.90
CA ASP A 264 22.02 41.13 -49.18
C ASP A 264 23.51 41.49 -49.06
N ARG A 265 24.33 40.89 -49.91
CA ARG A 265 25.70 41.34 -50.20
C ARG A 265 25.68 41.76 -51.65
N ASP A 266 26.05 43.02 -51.95
CA ASP A 266 27.16 43.22 -52.85
C ASP A 266 27.77 44.65 -52.83
N HIS A 267 29.08 44.69 -53.12
CA HIS A 267 29.97 45.79 -53.52
C HIS A 267 30.61 46.76 -52.49
N GLY A 268 31.92 46.54 -52.27
CA GLY A 268 32.94 47.59 -52.48
C GLY A 268 33.74 48.06 -51.25
N PRO A 269 35.10 48.06 -51.28
CA PRO A 269 35.94 48.27 -50.09
C PRO A 269 36.27 49.74 -49.86
N GLN A 270 36.26 50.19 -48.59
CA GLN A 270 37.03 51.36 -48.18
C GLN A 270 37.80 51.13 -46.88
N VAL A 271 39.11 51.35 -47.03
CA VAL A 271 40.17 51.47 -46.04
C VAL A 271 40.01 52.78 -45.28
N PHE A 272 40.19 52.79 -43.95
CA PHE A 272 40.79 53.84 -43.08
C PHE A 272 40.63 53.37 -41.62
N ARG A 273 41.62 52.76 -40.98
CA ARG A 273 42.80 53.33 -40.28
C ARG A 273 42.47 54.36 -39.17
N LEU A 274 42.83 53.93 -37.94
CA LEU A 274 43.42 54.66 -36.80
C LEU A 274 42.60 54.84 -35.51
N LEU A 275 43.29 54.36 -34.45
CA LEU A 275 43.19 54.56 -33.00
C LEU A 275 42.17 53.71 -32.25
#